data_AF-M5AME7-F1
#
_entry.id   AF-M5AME7-F1
#
_cell.length_a   1.000
_cell.length_b   1.000
_cell.length_c   1.000
_cell.angle_alpha   90.00
_cell.angle_beta   90.00
_cell.angle_gamma   90.00
#
_symmetry.space_group_name_H-M   'P 1'
#
loop_
_entity.id
_entity.type
_entity.pdbx_description
1 polymer ?
#
loop_
_entity_poly.entity_id
_entity_poly.type
_entity_poly.pdbx_seq_one_letter_code
_entity_poly.pdbx_strand_id
1 'polypeptide(L)'
;MSIAQTVRPIHFEDFSGSEFERLVFAYHLCEGWTDLAWYGQTGSDQGRDIVGTRPFDDRPDERTVIPCVNRASLTQTKAEKDMSAAIGAAFGAPGDL
;
A
#
# COMPACT_ATOMS: atom_id res chain seq x y z
N MET A 1 -3.75 27.26 -19.47
CA MET A 1 -3.78 27.69 -18.05
C MET A 1 -2.75 26.86 -17.30
N SER A 2 -1.72 27.49 -16.75
CA SER A 2 -0.81 26.82 -15.80
C SER A 2 -1.42 27.01 -14.41
N ILE A 3 -1.81 25.91 -13.75
CA ILE A 3 -2.10 25.96 -12.32
C ILE A 3 -0.74 26.09 -11.64
N ALA A 4 -0.54 27.17 -10.88
CA ALA A 4 0.62 27.28 -10.01
C ALA A 4 0.55 26.13 -8.98
N GLN A 5 1.35 25.09 -9.17
CA GLN A 5 1.46 23.99 -8.21
C GLN A 5 2.46 24.36 -7.13
N THR A 6 1.94 24.79 -5.98
CA THR A 6 2.75 24.91 -4.78
C THR A 6 3.03 23.51 -4.24
N VAL A 7 4.24 23.01 -4.44
CA VAL A 7 4.73 21.79 -3.77
C VAL A 7 5.10 22.18 -2.33
N ARG A 8 4.39 21.62 -1.36
CA ARG A 8 4.71 21.78 0.06
C ARG A 8 5.45 20.55 0.59
N PRO A 9 6.42 20.71 1.51
CA PRO A 9 6.98 19.58 2.23
C PRO A 9 5.87 18.79 2.92
N ILE A 10 5.98 17.46 2.91
CA ILE A 10 5.14 16.57 3.70
C ILE A 10 5.91 16.25 4.98
N HIS A 11 5.35 16.63 6.13
CA HIS A 11 5.82 16.26 7.45
C HIS A 11 5.07 15.00 7.88
N PHE A 12 5.70 13.84 7.76
CA PHE A 12 5.04 12.55 8.01
C PHE A 12 4.59 12.39 9.47
N GLU A 13 5.24 13.10 10.39
CA GLU A 13 4.90 13.20 11.80
C GLU A 13 3.52 13.86 12.06
N ASP A 14 3.00 14.63 11.10
CA ASP A 14 1.70 15.31 11.22
C ASP A 14 0.52 14.40 10.82
N PHE A 15 0.80 13.20 10.29
CA PHE A 15 -0.23 12.28 9.80
C PHE A 15 -0.37 11.08 10.74
N SER A 16 -1.62 10.71 11.02
CA SER A 16 -1.92 9.40 11.59
C SER A 16 -1.58 8.27 10.61
N GLY A 17 -1.51 7.03 11.10
CA GLY A 17 -1.23 5.87 10.24
C GLY A 17 -2.20 5.75 9.05
N SER A 18 -3.50 5.98 9.28
CA SER A 18 -4.51 5.92 8.22
C SER A 18 -4.40 7.09 7.23
N GLU A 19 -4.00 8.27 7.67
CA GLU A 19 -3.74 9.39 6.76
C GLU A 19 -2.47 9.16 5.92
N PHE A 20 -1.44 8.55 6.51
CA PHE A 20 -0.26 8.11 5.79
C PHE A 20 -0.60 7.08 4.72
N GLU A 21 -1.37 6.03 5.06
CA GLU A 21 -1.85 5.05 4.09
C GLU A 21 -2.66 5.70 2.97
N ARG A 22 -3.55 6.64 3.31
CA ARG A 22 -4.33 7.39 2.30
C ARG A 22 -3.44 8.17 1.33
N LEU A 23 -2.35 8.76 1.81
CA LEU A 23 -1.35 9.42 0.96
C LEU A 23 -0.64 8.41 0.05
N VAL A 24 -0.25 7.24 0.58
CA VAL A 24 0.35 6.16 -0.22
C VAL A 24 -0.62 5.66 -1.28
N PHE A 25 -1.89 5.49 -0.95
CA PHE A 25 -2.94 5.11 -1.91
C PHE A 25 -3.05 6.16 -3.04
N ALA A 26 -3.14 7.45 -2.69
CA ALA A 26 -3.24 8.52 -3.65
C ALA A 26 -2.00 8.61 -4.57
N TYR A 27 -0.81 8.37 -4.02
CA TYR A 27 0.43 8.31 -4.80
C TYR A 27 0.35 7.25 -5.90
N HIS A 28 -0.02 6.01 -5.57
CA HIS A 28 -0.11 4.93 -6.54
C HIS A 28 -1.21 5.16 -7.59
N LEU A 29 -2.33 5.77 -7.20
CA LEU A 29 -3.37 6.18 -8.14
C LEU A 29 -2.84 7.20 -9.17
N CYS A 30 -2.06 8.17 -8.73
CA CYS A 30 -1.43 9.16 -9.61
C CYS A 30 -0.37 8.55 -10.54
N GLU A 31 0.34 7.51 -10.08
CA GLU A 31 1.32 6.75 -10.86
C GLU A 31 0.67 5.76 -11.85
N GLY A 32 -0.66 5.77 -11.99
CA GLY A 32 -1.38 4.98 -12.99
C GLY A 32 -1.61 3.52 -12.61
N TRP A 33 -1.47 3.16 -11.33
CA TRP A 33 -1.83 1.82 -10.87
C TRP A 33 -3.33 1.58 -11.03
N THR A 34 -3.72 0.34 -11.31
CA THR A 34 -5.12 -0.07 -11.46
C THR A 34 -5.54 -1.01 -10.34
N ASP A 35 -6.84 -1.29 -10.23
CA ASP A 35 -7.41 -2.24 -9.25
C ASP A 35 -6.99 -1.97 -7.79
N LEU A 36 -6.75 -0.69 -7.47
CA LEU A 36 -6.34 -0.26 -6.14
C LEU A 36 -7.48 -0.41 -5.13
N ALA A 37 -7.20 -1.09 -4.04
CA ALA A 37 -8.08 -1.21 -2.88
C ALA A 37 -7.31 -0.87 -1.60
N TRP A 38 -7.88 0.01 -0.78
CA TRP A 38 -7.37 0.39 0.54
C TRP A 38 -8.14 -0.39 1.60
N TYR A 39 -7.45 -1.25 2.35
CA TYR A 39 -8.05 -2.09 3.40
C TYR A 39 -7.73 -1.58 4.81
N GLY A 40 -6.74 -0.69 4.95
CA GLY A 40 -6.28 -0.07 6.21
C GLY A 40 -7.30 0.79 6.96
N GLN A 41 -8.50 0.99 6.39
CA GLN A 41 -9.56 1.78 7.00
C GLN A 41 -10.06 1.21 8.35
N THR A 42 -9.87 -0.09 8.63
CA THR A 42 -10.37 -0.74 9.85
C THR A 42 -9.27 -1.21 10.82
N GLY A 43 -7.99 -1.05 10.46
CA GLY A 43 -6.84 -1.25 11.35
C GLY A 43 -6.46 -2.71 11.64
N SER A 44 -6.95 -3.69 10.87
CA SER A 44 -6.65 -5.12 11.04
C SER A 44 -6.79 -5.90 9.73
N ASP A 45 -6.04 -5.49 8.73
CA ASP A 45 -6.17 -5.94 7.35
C ASP A 45 -5.15 -7.05 7.01
N GLN A 46 -4.61 -7.67 8.07
CA GLN A 46 -3.72 -8.84 8.00
C GLN A 46 -2.45 -8.53 7.19
N GLY A 47 -1.92 -7.31 7.31
CA GLY A 47 -0.71 -6.87 6.62
C GLY A 47 -0.93 -6.40 5.16
N ARG A 48 -2.17 -6.15 4.76
CA ARG A 48 -2.52 -5.68 3.41
C ARG A 48 -3.13 -4.27 3.48
N ASP A 49 -2.33 -3.27 3.79
CA ASP A 49 -2.87 -1.91 3.90
C ASP A 49 -3.44 -1.43 2.56
N ILE A 50 -2.71 -1.68 1.46
CA ILE A 50 -3.18 -1.42 0.08
C ILE A 50 -2.85 -2.61 -0.82
N VAL A 51 -3.73 -2.92 -1.77
CA VAL A 51 -3.48 -3.86 -2.88
C VAL A 51 -3.76 -3.15 -4.20
N GLY A 52 -2.95 -3.39 -5.22
CA GLY A 52 -3.19 -2.86 -6.56
C GLY A 52 -2.41 -3.60 -7.62
N THR A 53 -2.69 -3.28 -8.88
CA THR A 53 -1.98 -3.79 -10.05
C THR A 53 -0.99 -2.74 -10.52
N ARG A 54 0.31 -3.08 -10.46
CA ARG A 54 1.39 -2.20 -10.91
C ARG A 54 1.60 -2.37 -12.41
N PRO A 55 1.53 -1.27 -13.19
CA PRO A 55 1.80 -1.33 -14.62
C PRO A 55 3.31 -1.47 -14.89
N PHE A 56 3.64 -2.20 -15.95
CA PHE A 56 4.99 -2.24 -16.49
C PHE A 56 4.97 -2.07 -18.02
N ASP A 57 5.96 -1.35 -18.56
CA ASP A 57 6.04 -1.12 -20.01
C ASP A 57 6.63 -2.33 -20.77
N ASP A 58 7.49 -3.11 -20.11
CA ASP A 58 8.32 -4.16 -20.72
C ASP A 58 7.95 -5.59 -20.29
N ARG A 59 6.98 -5.72 -19.39
CA ARG A 59 6.52 -7.01 -18.85
C ARG A 59 5.05 -6.94 -18.41
N PRO A 60 4.41 -8.08 -18.11
CA PRO A 60 3.04 -8.08 -17.60
C PRO A 60 2.91 -7.32 -16.29
N ASP A 61 1.73 -6.71 -16.10
CA ASP A 61 1.37 -6.05 -14.86
C ASP A 61 1.37 -7.04 -13.69
N GLU A 62 1.72 -6.53 -12.50
CA GLU A 62 1.82 -7.37 -11.30
C GLU A 62 0.89 -6.92 -10.19
N ARG A 63 0.11 -7.87 -9.69
CA ARG A 63 -0.68 -7.66 -8.49
C ARG A 63 0.23 -7.59 -7.27
N THR A 64 0.20 -6.46 -6.58
CA THR A 64 1.14 -6.09 -5.54
C THR A 64 0.40 -5.74 -4.25
N VAL A 65 0.94 -6.20 -3.11
CA VAL A 65 0.53 -5.77 -1.77
C VAL A 65 1.51 -4.70 -1.29
N ILE A 66 0.99 -3.59 -0.78
CA ILE A 66 1.77 -2.47 -0.26
C ILE A 66 1.47 -2.34 1.24
N PRO A 67 2.32 -2.93 2.12
CA PRO A 67 2.22 -2.72 3.54
C PRO A 67 2.79 -1.35 3.95
N CYS A 68 2.08 -0.65 4.82
CA CYS A 68 2.44 0.62 5.41
C CYS A 68 2.81 0.41 6.88
N VAL A 69 4.05 0.73 7.25
CA VAL A 69 4.54 0.49 8.61
C VAL A 69 5.33 1.69 9.13
N ASN A 70 5.11 2.00 10.41
CA ASN A 70 5.92 2.99 11.10
C ASN A 70 7.36 2.48 11.24
N ARG A 71 8.30 3.21 10.64
CA ARG A 71 9.74 2.85 10.64
C ARG A 71 10.31 2.71 12.05
N ALA A 72 9.86 3.51 13.01
CA ALA A 72 10.38 3.46 14.38
C ALA A 72 10.00 2.17 15.11
N SER A 73 8.90 1.51 14.69
CA SER A 73 8.45 0.23 15.25
C SER A 73 8.72 -0.97 14.33
N LEU A 74 9.34 -0.74 13.16
CA LEU A 74 9.64 -1.79 12.20
C LEU A 74 10.79 -2.66 12.69
N THR A 75 10.49 -3.94 12.89
CA THR A 75 11.49 -4.98 13.12
C THR A 75 11.43 -6.00 11.99
N GLN A 76 12.52 -6.74 11.78
CA GLN A 76 12.53 -7.84 10.82
C GLN A 76 11.39 -8.83 11.09
N THR A 77 11.19 -9.23 12.35
CA THR A 77 10.11 -10.13 12.76
C THR A 77 8.73 -9.58 12.41
N LYS A 78 8.51 -8.27 12.56
CA LYS A 78 7.26 -7.63 12.16
C LYS A 78 7.08 -7.69 10.64
N ALA A 79 8.12 -7.36 9.87
CA ALA A 79 8.06 -7.42 8.41
C ALA A 79 7.75 -8.85 7.91
N GLU A 80 8.43 -9.86 8.44
CA GLU A 80 8.21 -11.27 8.08
C GLU A 80 6.79 -11.74 8.41
N LYS A 81 6.28 -11.35 9.59
CA LYS A 81 4.91 -11.66 10.01
C LYS A 81 3.88 -11.01 9.08
N ASP A 82 4.07 -9.73 8.77
CA ASP A 82 3.14 -8.97 7.93
C ASP A 82 3.14 -9.52 6.49
N MET A 83 4.32 -9.86 5.93
CA MET A 83 4.43 -10.54 4.62
C MET A 83 3.76 -11.92 4.61
N SER A 84 3.96 -12.72 5.66
CA SER A 84 3.34 -14.05 5.77
C SER A 84 1.82 -13.96 5.82
N ALA A 85 1.29 -12.97 6.56
CA ALA A 85 -0.14 -12.71 6.64
C ALA A 85 -0.70 -12.22 5.30
N ALA A 86 0.01 -11.32 4.61
CA ALA A 86 -0.37 -10.84 3.29
C ALA A 86 -0.46 -11.96 2.25
N ILE A 87 0.50 -12.88 2.22
CA ILE A 87 0.47 -14.07 1.36
C ILE A 87 -0.74 -14.94 1.71
N GLY A 88 -0.89 -15.31 2.98
CA GLY A 88 -2.00 -16.19 3.40
C GLY A 88 -3.38 -15.63 3.05
N ALA A 89 -3.50 -14.31 3.02
CA ALA A 89 -4.76 -13.64 2.79
C ALA A 89 -5.00 -13.24 1.31
N ALA A 90 -3.95 -13.07 0.50
CA ALA A 90 -4.05 -12.81 -0.94
C ALA A 90 -4.44 -14.06 -1.76
N PHE A 91 -4.14 -15.26 -1.27
CA PHE A 91 -4.34 -16.52 -2.01
C PHE A 91 -5.55 -17.35 -1.58
N GLY A 92 -6.28 -16.97 -0.52
CA GLY A 92 -7.29 -17.86 0.07
C GLY A 92 -6.68 -19.22 0.47
N ALA A 93 -7.48 -20.14 1.00
CA ALA A 93 -7.01 -21.52 1.13
C ALA A 93 -6.67 -22.09 -0.27
N PRO A 94 -5.71 -23.04 -0.39
CA PRO A 94 -5.41 -23.67 -1.67
C PRO A 94 -6.67 -24.36 -2.21
N GLY A 95 -7.30 -23.78 -3.24
CA GLY A 95 -8.56 -24.30 -3.79
C GLY A 95 -9.25 -23.44 -4.85
N ASP A 96 -8.98 -22.13 -4.94
CA ASP A 96 -9.68 -21.24 -5.88
C ASP A 96 -8.73 -20.62 -6.95
N LEU A 97 -8.00 -21.47 -7.68
CA LEU A 97 -7.40 -21.15 -8.99
C LEU A 97 -7.85 -22.16 -10.04
#